data_AF-A0A1H7E516-F1
#
_entry.id   AF-A0A1H7E516-F1
#
_cell.length_a   1.000
_cell.length_b   1.000
_cell.length_c   1.000
_cell.angle_alpha   90.00
_cell.angle_beta   90.00
_cell.angle_gamma   90.00
#
_symmetry.space_group_name_H-M   'P 1'
#
loop_
_entity.id
_entity.type
_entity.pdbx_description
1 polymer ?
#
loop_
_entity_poly.entity_id
_entity_poly.type
_entity_poly.pdbx_seq_one_letter_code
_entity_poly.pdbx_strand_id
1 'polypeptide(L)'
;MNGDRTLMAIYTPHHPNPNPNMTKTTTPGRLAALAASAVAFMALQGCMSNPSRDIGDEGQVRQAVFPDPARDAWMKEGAFVNMDDLRAIGPGLTKEQLRGLAGAPHFGEGLGGVREWDYLFELRTRDGAAAKCQYKVVFDRAYLARSFHWKPAACADLLARERAGPPR
;
A
#
# COMPACT_ATOMS: atom_id res chain seq x y z
N MET A 1 -42.31 -17.74 -99.94
CA MET A 1 -43.73 -18.15 -99.92
C MET A 1 -44.16 -18.28 -98.48
N ASN A 2 -45.26 -17.61 -98.10
CA ASN A 2 -46.08 -17.70 -96.87
C ASN A 2 -45.33 -17.83 -95.53
N GLY A 3 -45.44 -16.91 -94.57
CA GLY A 3 -46.64 -16.22 -94.13
C GLY A 3 -47.30 -17.04 -93.03
N ASP A 4 -47.20 -16.61 -91.78
CA ASP A 4 -48.38 -16.39 -90.94
C ASP A 4 -48.03 -15.56 -89.70
N ARG A 5 -48.97 -14.71 -89.31
CA ARG A 5 -48.94 -13.82 -88.14
C ARG A 5 -49.78 -14.48 -87.07
N THR A 6 -49.25 -14.68 -85.86
CA THR A 6 -50.10 -14.66 -84.67
C THR A 6 -49.43 -13.89 -83.54
N LEU A 7 -50.21 -12.94 -83.05
CA LEU A 7 -49.91 -11.90 -82.10
C LEU A 7 -50.04 -12.35 -80.64
N MET A 8 -49.23 -11.68 -79.81
CA MET A 8 -49.53 -11.21 -78.45
C MET A 8 -49.75 -12.21 -77.31
N ALA A 9 -48.76 -12.23 -76.42
CA ALA A 9 -49.01 -12.13 -74.98
C ALA A 9 -47.99 -11.16 -74.37
N ILE A 10 -48.45 -9.91 -74.25
CA ILE A 10 -48.00 -8.83 -73.37
C ILE A 10 -47.35 -9.34 -72.06
N TYR A 11 -46.05 -9.10 -71.94
CA TYR A 11 -45.25 -9.27 -70.73
C TYR A 11 -45.10 -7.91 -70.04
N THR A 12 -45.68 -7.73 -68.86
CA THR A 12 -45.37 -6.61 -67.98
C THR A 12 -44.85 -7.14 -66.64
N PRO A 13 -43.57 -6.90 -66.28
CA PRO A 13 -43.06 -7.22 -64.96
C PRO A 13 -43.60 -6.20 -63.95
N HIS A 14 -44.30 -6.70 -62.93
CA HIS A 14 -44.88 -5.91 -61.85
C HIS A 14 -43.87 -5.73 -60.71
N HIS A 15 -43.43 -4.50 -60.48
CA HIS A 15 -42.70 -4.03 -59.29
C HIS A 15 -43.05 -2.56 -59.07
N PRO A 16 -42.90 -1.99 -57.86
CA PRO A 16 -43.31 -2.44 -56.54
C PRO A 16 -44.14 -1.33 -55.82
N ASN A 17 -44.73 -1.59 -54.65
CA ASN A 17 -44.85 -0.52 -53.64
C ASN A 17 -44.85 -1.11 -52.21
N PRO A 18 -43.89 -0.74 -51.34
CA PRO A 18 -43.88 -1.15 -49.94
C PRO A 18 -45.06 -0.60 -49.14
N ASN A 19 -45.55 -1.43 -48.21
CA ASN A 19 -46.61 -1.13 -47.26
C ASN A 19 -46.38 0.19 -46.50
N PRO A 20 -47.37 1.11 -46.49
CA PRO A 20 -47.42 2.21 -45.54
C PRO A 20 -48.15 1.71 -44.29
N ASN A 21 -47.42 1.36 -43.25
CA ASN A 21 -47.63 1.93 -41.93
C ASN A 21 -46.67 1.31 -40.91
N MET A 22 -45.74 2.18 -40.56
CA MET A 22 -44.75 2.04 -39.52
C MET A 22 -45.43 2.36 -38.19
N THR A 23 -45.81 1.33 -37.42
CA THR A 23 -45.82 1.42 -35.96
C THR A 23 -44.68 0.59 -35.43
N LYS A 24 -43.47 1.16 -35.49
CA LYS A 24 -42.36 0.68 -34.67
C LYS A 24 -42.71 1.03 -33.22
N THR A 25 -43.34 0.09 -32.52
CA THR A 25 -43.31 0.08 -31.05
C THR A 25 -41.87 -0.17 -30.67
N THR A 26 -41.10 0.90 -30.49
CA THR A 26 -39.77 0.86 -29.89
C THR A 26 -39.95 0.39 -28.46
N THR A 27 -39.90 -0.93 -28.25
CA THR A 27 -39.58 -1.47 -26.93
C THR A 27 -38.23 -0.88 -26.53
N PRO A 28 -38.13 -0.13 -25.42
CA PRO A 28 -36.84 0.41 -24.97
C PRO A 28 -35.86 -0.75 -24.82
N GLY A 29 -34.73 -0.61 -25.49
CA GLY A 29 -33.78 -1.68 -25.72
C GLY A 29 -33.29 -2.31 -24.42
N ARG A 30 -33.24 -3.64 -24.42
CA ARG A 30 -32.38 -4.45 -23.54
C ARG A 30 -30.90 -4.29 -23.90
N LEU A 31 -30.48 -3.06 -24.19
CA LEU A 31 -29.09 -2.67 -24.47
C LEU A 31 -28.63 -1.51 -23.58
N ALA A 32 -29.40 -1.18 -22.54
CA ALA A 32 -28.99 -0.26 -21.48
C ALA A 32 -28.33 -0.99 -20.28
N ALA A 33 -27.79 -2.19 -20.49
CA ALA A 33 -27.25 -3.01 -19.40
C ALA A 33 -25.74 -3.30 -19.48
N LEU A 34 -25.00 -2.69 -20.42
CA LEU A 34 -23.57 -2.99 -20.61
C LEU A 34 -22.62 -1.77 -20.64
N ALA A 35 -23.09 -0.56 -20.36
CA ALA A 35 -22.27 0.65 -20.39
C ALA A 35 -22.21 1.42 -19.06
N ALA A 36 -22.51 0.77 -17.93
CA ALA A 36 -22.48 1.40 -16.60
C ALA A 36 -21.51 0.73 -15.62
N SER A 37 -20.56 -0.08 -16.10
CA SER A 37 -19.68 -0.90 -15.23
C SER A 37 -18.20 -0.50 -15.26
N ALA A 38 -17.82 0.61 -15.92
CA ALA A 38 -16.41 0.95 -16.14
C ALA A 38 -15.83 2.03 -15.20
N VAL A 39 -16.57 2.56 -14.22
CA VAL A 39 -16.09 3.68 -13.36
C VAL A 39 -15.85 3.29 -11.89
N ALA A 40 -16.04 2.02 -11.51
CA ALA A 40 -16.03 1.62 -10.09
C ALA A 40 -14.69 1.10 -9.53
N PHE A 41 -13.55 1.23 -10.22
CA PHE A 41 -12.27 0.65 -9.78
C PHE A 41 -11.22 1.63 -9.22
N MET A 42 -11.53 2.92 -9.05
CA MET A 42 -10.50 3.94 -8.74
C MET A 42 -10.55 4.58 -7.35
N ALA A 43 -10.95 3.85 -6.30
CA ALA A 43 -10.87 4.39 -4.93
C ALA A 43 -10.53 3.36 -3.84
N LEU A 44 -9.71 2.35 -4.14
CA LEU A 44 -8.93 1.69 -3.08
C LEU A 44 -7.71 2.57 -2.75
N GLN A 45 -7.96 3.80 -2.29
CA GLN A 45 -7.00 4.45 -1.41
C GLN A 45 -7.09 3.70 -0.09
N GLY A 46 -6.46 2.52 -0.02
CA GLY A 46 -6.31 1.82 1.24
C GLY A 46 -5.70 2.81 2.22
N CYS A 47 -6.36 3.05 3.35
CA CYS A 47 -5.80 3.86 4.41
C CYS A 47 -4.48 3.19 4.82
N MET A 48 -3.35 3.67 4.28
CA MET A 48 -2.04 3.32 4.80
C MET A 48 -2.03 3.78 6.24
N SER A 49 -2.21 2.85 7.17
CA SER A 49 -2.21 3.10 8.59
C SER A 49 -0.78 3.30 9.06
N ASN A 50 -0.16 4.39 8.64
CA ASN A 50 1.05 4.90 9.26
C ASN A 50 0.60 5.59 10.55
N PRO A 51 0.90 5.08 11.75
CA PRO A 51 0.62 5.81 12.98
C PRO A 51 1.21 7.24 12.95
N SER A 52 2.41 7.43 12.37
CA SER A 52 3.04 8.76 12.32
C SER A 52 2.40 9.69 11.29
N ARG A 53 2.29 10.97 11.64
CA ARG A 53 1.63 11.98 10.80
C ARG A 53 2.61 12.62 9.83
N ASP A 54 2.18 12.76 8.57
CA ASP A 54 2.88 13.43 7.47
C ASP A 54 4.33 12.99 7.31
N ILE A 55 4.51 11.73 6.90
CA ILE A 55 5.81 11.23 6.46
C ILE A 55 6.16 11.88 5.13
N GLY A 56 7.08 12.85 5.17
CA GLY A 56 7.58 13.54 3.98
C GLY A 56 8.36 12.59 3.06
N ASP A 57 8.57 12.97 1.81
CA ASP A 57 9.19 12.11 0.80
C ASP A 57 10.63 11.67 1.14
N GLU A 58 11.33 12.46 1.94
CA GLU A 58 12.71 12.21 2.40
C GLU A 58 12.76 11.45 3.74
N GLY A 59 11.62 10.93 4.22
CA GLY A 59 11.55 10.09 5.42
C GLY A 59 11.65 10.87 6.74
N GLN A 60 11.35 12.17 6.71
CA GLN A 60 11.10 13.01 7.87
C GLN A 60 9.64 12.89 8.34
N VAL A 61 9.41 13.03 9.63
CA VAL A 61 8.06 13.08 10.22
C VAL A 61 7.90 14.35 11.02
N ARG A 62 6.73 14.99 10.94
CA ARG A 62 6.41 16.14 11.81
C ARG A 62 6.26 15.71 13.26
N GLN A 63 5.70 14.52 13.47
CA GLN A 63 5.52 13.93 14.78
C GLN A 63 5.57 12.40 14.66
N ALA A 64 6.53 11.79 15.35
CA ALA A 64 6.58 10.34 15.50
C ALA A 64 5.45 9.89 16.43
N VAL A 65 4.60 8.99 15.95
CA VAL A 65 3.53 8.39 16.75
C VAL A 65 3.83 6.90 16.90
N PHE A 66 3.85 6.47 18.15
CA PHE A 66 4.19 5.09 18.50
C PHE A 66 2.92 4.30 18.81
N PRO A 67 2.75 3.09 18.25
CA PRO A 67 1.66 2.19 18.60
C PRO A 67 1.72 1.77 20.08
N ASP A 68 0.60 1.31 20.63
CA ASP A 68 0.52 0.85 22.01
C ASP A 68 1.14 -0.56 22.11
N PRO A 69 2.18 -0.80 22.94
CA PRO A 69 2.80 -2.12 23.04
C PRO A 69 1.83 -3.23 23.48
N ALA A 70 1.01 -2.96 24.50
CA ALA A 70 0.11 -3.95 25.09
C ALA A 70 -1.01 -4.35 24.12
N ARG A 71 -1.48 -3.42 23.29
CA ARG A 71 -2.52 -3.68 22.29
C ARG A 71 -1.95 -4.16 20.95
N ASP A 72 -0.90 -3.51 20.45
CA ASP A 72 -0.56 -3.56 19.02
C ASP A 72 0.70 -4.40 18.71
N ALA A 73 1.61 -4.65 19.66
CA ALA A 73 2.81 -5.45 19.40
C ALA A 73 2.48 -6.94 19.28
N TRP A 74 3.09 -7.70 18.37
CA TRP A 74 2.92 -9.16 18.35
C TRP A 74 3.84 -9.87 19.36
N MET A 75 4.85 -9.19 19.87
CA MET A 75 5.71 -9.61 20.98
C MET A 75 5.61 -8.56 22.10
N LYS A 76 4.87 -8.86 23.18
CA LYS A 76 4.51 -7.89 24.23
C LYS A 76 5.63 -7.65 25.24
N GLU A 77 6.47 -8.66 25.41
CA GLU A 77 7.64 -8.65 26.26
C GLU A 77 8.68 -7.67 25.70
N GLY A 78 8.80 -7.63 24.37
CA GLY A 78 9.88 -6.95 23.66
C GLY A 78 11.02 -7.92 23.36
N ALA A 79 11.90 -7.55 22.43
CA ALA A 79 13.07 -8.37 22.10
C ALA A 79 14.33 -7.80 22.73
N PHE A 80 15.18 -8.69 23.25
CA PHE A 80 16.57 -8.36 23.48
C PHE A 80 17.29 -8.28 22.14
N VAL A 81 17.92 -7.14 21.88
CA VAL A 81 18.68 -6.87 20.66
C VAL A 81 20.12 -6.58 21.02
N ASN A 82 21.04 -6.98 20.14
CA ASN A 82 22.45 -6.67 20.31
C ASN A 82 22.69 -5.16 20.18
N MET A 83 23.32 -4.57 21.20
CA MET A 83 23.57 -3.13 21.25
C MET A 83 24.54 -2.66 20.16
N ASP A 84 25.44 -3.52 19.69
CA ASP A 84 26.34 -3.19 18.57
C ASP A 84 25.59 -3.16 17.23
N ASP A 85 24.66 -4.09 17.02
CA ASP A 85 23.81 -4.09 15.82
C ASP A 85 22.90 -2.85 15.81
N LEU A 86 22.31 -2.48 16.96
CA LEU A 86 21.57 -1.23 17.09
C LEU A 86 22.40 0.02 16.78
N ARG A 87 23.68 0.05 17.18
CA ARG A 87 24.59 1.17 16.90
C ARG A 87 24.97 1.25 15.42
N ALA A 88 24.93 0.14 14.70
CA ALA A 88 25.18 0.10 13.26
C ALA A 88 24.00 0.65 12.44
N ILE A 89 22.81 0.79 13.05
CA ILE A 89 21.64 1.37 12.37
C ILE A 89 21.85 2.86 12.14
N GLY A 90 21.73 3.27 10.88
CA GLY A 90 21.85 4.67 10.49
C GLY A 90 21.19 4.97 9.13
N PRO A 91 21.22 6.24 8.69
CA PRO A 91 20.63 6.66 7.43
C PRO A 91 21.17 5.86 6.23
N GLY A 92 20.32 5.57 5.26
CA GLY A 92 20.69 4.89 4.01
C GLY A 92 20.57 3.37 4.03
N LEU A 93 20.31 2.74 5.18
CA LEU A 93 20.07 1.30 5.24
C LEU A 93 18.80 0.90 4.51
N THR A 94 18.85 -0.20 3.77
CA THR A 94 17.64 -0.83 3.22
C THR A 94 16.85 -1.56 4.32
N LYS A 95 15.58 -1.87 4.03
CA LYS A 95 14.73 -2.69 4.88
C LYS A 95 15.34 -4.06 5.21
N GLU A 96 16.01 -4.69 4.24
CA GLU A 96 16.66 -5.98 4.41
C GLU A 96 17.87 -5.88 5.34
N GLN A 97 18.70 -4.86 5.17
CA GLN A 97 19.85 -4.61 6.04
C GLN A 97 19.40 -4.33 7.48
N LEU A 98 18.36 -3.50 7.64
CA LEU A 98 17.78 -3.23 8.95
C LEU A 98 17.23 -4.50 9.60
N ARG A 99 16.55 -5.38 8.84
CA ARG A 99 16.13 -6.69 9.36
C ARG A 99 17.29 -7.58 9.77
N GLY A 100 18.43 -7.49 9.09
CA GLY A 100 19.65 -8.19 9.47
C GLY A 100 20.20 -7.75 10.83
N LEU A 101 20.02 -6.48 11.19
CA LEU A 101 20.52 -5.89 12.45
C LEU A 101 19.51 -5.99 13.60
N ALA A 102 18.23 -5.72 13.32
CA ALA A 102 17.19 -5.54 14.33
C ALA A 102 16.09 -6.61 14.31
N GLY A 103 16.13 -7.53 13.35
CA GLY A 103 15.04 -8.48 13.11
C GLY A 103 13.82 -7.85 12.43
N ALA A 104 12.72 -8.59 12.42
CA ALA A 104 11.43 -8.07 11.93
C ALA A 104 10.84 -7.06 12.92
N PRO A 105 10.14 -6.01 12.46
CA PRO A 105 9.48 -5.07 13.36
C PRO A 105 8.40 -5.76 14.20
N HIS A 106 8.18 -5.23 15.41
CA HIS A 106 7.31 -5.86 16.42
C HIS A 106 5.85 -5.43 16.32
N PHE A 107 5.50 -4.62 15.33
CA PHE A 107 4.17 -4.07 15.10
C PHE A 107 3.74 -4.29 13.65
N GLY A 108 2.43 -4.26 13.39
CA GLY A 108 1.87 -4.53 12.07
C GLY A 108 2.34 -3.55 10.99
N GLU A 109 2.92 -4.07 9.92
CA GLU A 109 3.44 -3.29 8.78
C GLU A 109 2.39 -2.97 7.69
N GLY A 110 1.09 -3.29 7.90
CA GLY A 110 0.07 -3.13 6.86
C GLY A 110 0.32 -3.99 5.60
N LEU A 111 -0.49 -3.78 4.54
CA LEU A 111 -0.48 -4.61 3.32
C LEU A 111 0.27 -4.00 2.13
N GLY A 112 1.05 -2.92 2.32
CA GLY A 112 1.87 -2.34 1.27
C GLY A 112 2.22 -0.87 1.49
N GLY A 113 3.33 -0.42 0.87
CA GLY A 113 3.72 1.00 0.87
C GLY A 113 4.28 1.53 2.19
N VAL A 114 4.40 0.71 3.24
CA VAL A 114 4.72 1.23 4.58
C VAL A 114 6.15 1.75 4.69
N ARG A 115 6.23 2.98 5.18
CA ARG A 115 7.46 3.77 5.28
C ARG A 115 7.86 4.05 6.72
N GLU A 116 7.30 3.31 7.67
CA GLU A 116 7.78 3.29 9.04
C GLU A 116 7.73 1.89 9.62
N TRP A 117 8.74 1.55 10.40
CA TRP A 117 8.81 0.30 11.15
C TRP A 117 9.01 0.60 12.62
N ASP A 118 8.23 -0.06 13.46
CA ASP A 118 8.29 0.07 14.90
C ASP A 118 8.83 -1.21 15.54
N TYR A 119 9.61 -1.03 16.58
CA TYR A 119 10.20 -2.10 17.37
C TYR A 119 9.91 -1.84 18.85
N LEU A 120 9.79 -2.93 19.60
CA LEU A 120 9.76 -2.93 21.06
C LEU A 120 10.97 -3.71 21.55
N PHE A 121 11.97 -3.02 22.06
CA PHE A 121 13.20 -3.61 22.56
C PHE A 121 13.23 -3.61 24.08
N GLU A 122 13.93 -4.58 24.62
CA GLU A 122 14.33 -4.63 26.02
C GLU A 122 15.86 -4.43 26.07
N LEU A 123 16.27 -3.20 26.39
CA LEU A 123 17.68 -2.81 26.40
C LEU A 123 18.27 -3.05 27.78
N ARG A 124 19.29 -3.91 27.85
CA ARG A 124 19.96 -4.23 29.11
C ARG A 124 20.99 -3.16 29.46
N THR A 125 20.98 -2.73 30.71
CA THR A 125 21.92 -1.76 31.28
C THR A 125 23.01 -2.49 32.07
N ARG A 126 24.16 -1.84 32.29
CA ARG A 126 25.31 -2.43 33.01
C ARG A 126 25.00 -2.94 34.41
N ASP A 127 24.07 -2.31 35.10
CA ASP A 127 23.61 -2.69 36.44
C ASP A 127 22.71 -3.93 36.43
N GLY A 128 22.47 -4.53 35.26
CA GLY A 128 21.67 -5.74 35.09
C GLY A 128 20.17 -5.47 34.97
N ALA A 129 19.73 -4.21 35.06
CA ALA A 129 18.36 -3.83 34.77
C ALA A 129 18.09 -3.86 33.26
N ALA A 130 16.81 -3.80 32.88
CA ALA A 130 16.40 -3.70 31.49
C ALA A 130 15.31 -2.65 31.33
N ALA A 131 15.42 -1.88 30.26
CA ALA A 131 14.47 -0.83 29.91
C ALA A 131 13.68 -1.21 28.66
N LYS A 132 12.35 -1.13 28.72
CA LYS A 132 11.50 -1.27 27.54
C LYS A 132 11.52 0.01 26.71
N CYS A 133 11.96 -0.11 25.47
CA CYS A 133 12.18 0.99 24.55
C CYS A 133 11.47 0.72 23.23
N GLN A 134 10.57 1.61 22.84
CA GLN A 134 10.07 1.63 21.47
C GLN A 134 11.07 2.37 20.58
N TYR A 135 11.38 1.77 19.44
CA TYR A 135 12.28 2.34 18.43
C TYR A 135 11.56 2.36 17.10
N LYS A 136 11.58 3.51 16.42
CA LYS A 136 10.94 3.68 15.12
C LYS A 136 11.97 4.09 14.09
N VAL A 137 11.92 3.43 12.93
CA VAL A 137 12.66 3.79 11.73
C VAL A 137 11.69 4.26 10.67
N VAL A 138 11.94 5.43 10.08
CA VAL A 138 11.16 5.99 8.98
C VAL A 138 12.00 6.01 7.71
N PHE A 139 11.39 5.60 6.61
CA PHE A 139 12.03 5.44 5.30
C PHE A 139 11.61 6.53 4.32
N ASP A 140 12.49 6.88 3.38
CA ASP A 140 12.12 7.70 2.20
C ASP A 140 11.26 6.90 1.19
N ARG A 141 10.94 7.52 0.04
CA ARG A 141 10.23 6.83 -1.06
C ARG A 141 11.03 5.70 -1.72
N ALA A 142 12.35 5.68 -1.56
CA ALA A 142 13.22 4.61 -2.04
C ALA A 142 13.39 3.49 -1.00
N TYR A 143 12.66 3.53 0.12
CA TYR A 143 12.77 2.60 1.24
C TYR A 143 14.15 2.55 1.89
N LEU A 144 14.87 3.67 1.87
CA LEU A 144 16.10 3.86 2.64
C LEU A 144 15.76 4.49 3.98
N ALA A 145 16.37 4.02 5.06
CA ALA A 145 16.17 4.56 6.40
C ALA A 145 16.65 6.01 6.48
N ARG A 146 15.90 6.89 7.15
CA ARG A 146 16.18 8.34 7.18
C ARG A 146 16.08 8.96 8.56
N SER A 147 14.98 8.74 9.26
CA SER A 147 14.80 9.26 10.62
C SER A 147 14.51 8.15 11.63
N PHE A 148 14.97 8.38 12.85
CA PHE A 148 15.01 7.40 13.93
C PHE A 148 14.48 8.03 15.20
N HIS A 149 13.54 7.36 15.85
CA HIS A 149 12.83 7.92 17.00
C HIS A 149 12.79 6.91 18.13
N TRP A 150 12.95 7.41 19.36
CA TRP A 150 12.89 6.61 20.58
C TRP A 150 11.74 7.03 21.46
N LYS A 151 11.08 6.05 22.10
CA LYS A 151 10.11 6.28 23.17
C LYS A 151 10.33 5.27 24.32
N PRO A 152 10.59 5.74 25.55
CA PRO A 152 10.89 7.13 25.91
C PRO A 152 12.18 7.63 25.25
N ALA A 153 12.31 8.95 25.05
CA ALA A 153 13.46 9.54 24.36
C ALA A 153 14.81 9.21 25.04
N ALA A 154 14.82 9.04 26.37
CA ALA A 154 15.98 8.64 27.16
C ALA A 154 16.58 7.27 26.78
N CYS A 155 15.84 6.41 26.07
CA CYS A 155 16.39 5.15 25.56
C CYS A 155 17.56 5.34 24.59
N ALA A 156 17.61 6.47 23.87
CA ALA A 156 18.75 6.81 23.02
C ALA A 156 20.05 6.91 23.82
N ASP A 157 19.99 7.43 25.05
CA ASP A 157 21.15 7.60 25.92
C ASP A 157 21.68 6.26 26.43
N LEU A 158 20.83 5.24 26.58
CA LEU A 158 21.26 3.89 26.97
C LEU A 158 22.21 3.30 25.92
N LEU A 159 21.89 3.50 24.64
CA LEU A 159 22.73 3.05 23.53
C LEU A 159 24.11 3.71 23.53
N ALA A 160 24.15 5.01 23.83
CA ALA A 160 25.38 5.80 23.93
C ALA A 160 26.23 5.44 25.16
N ARG A 161 25.61 5.31 26.33
CA ARG A 161 26.29 4.99 27.60
C ARG A 161 26.93 3.62 27.57
N GLU A 162 26.25 2.63 26.99
CA GLU A 162 26.81 1.29 26.89
C GLU A 162 28.05 1.22 25.97
N ARG A 163 28.25 2.18 25.05
CA ARG A 163 29.47 2.27 24.22
C ARG A 163 30.67 2.76 25.02
N ALA A 164 30.45 3.65 25.99
CA ALA A 164 31.49 4.26 26.82
C ALA A 164 31.90 3.30 27.97
N GLY A 165 32.37 2.10 27.64
CA GLY A 165 32.94 1.15 28.62
C GLY A 165 33.83 1.83 29.67
N PRO A 166 33.99 1.29 30.89
CA PRO A 166 35.14 1.68 31.70
C PRO A 166 36.41 1.44 30.86
N PRO A 167 37.48 2.24 31.04
CA PRO A 167 38.74 1.95 30.37
C PRO A 167 39.13 0.49 30.67
N ARG A 168 39.40 -0.27 29.60
CA ARG A 168 39.90 -1.65 29.69
C ARG A 168 41.29 -1.67 30.30
#